data_AF-A0A4Q4YNR2-F1
#
_entry.id   AF-A0A4Q4YNR2-F1
#
_cell.length_a   1.000
_cell.length_b   1.000
_cell.length_c   1.000
_cell.angle_alpha   90.00
_cell.angle_beta   90.00
_cell.angle_gamma   90.00
#
_symmetry.space_group_name_H-M   'P 1'
#
loop_
_entity.id
_entity.type
_entity.pdbx_description
1 polymer ?
#
loop_
_entity_poly.entity_id
_entity_poly.type
_entity_poly.pdbx_seq_one_letter_code
_entity_poly.pdbx_strand_id
1 'polypeptide(L)'
;MGGSLRYPKFVEELVDHCPTDLHPMAQFSLAVTALEHTSPFAKAYAKGINKKEYWSYTFGDSMDFIVKLPNSASRIYQNVFKYGKIAPIQKDQDYSFTLPTSSASATNKDFVELMRL
;
A
#
# COMPACT_ATOMS: atom_id res chain seq x y z
N MET A 1 10.83 -13.73 7.84
CA MET A 1 10.65 -12.27 7.63
C MET A 1 9.33 -12.08 6.91
N GLY A 2 8.22 -12.03 7.65
CA GLY A 2 6.91 -11.77 7.07
C GLY A 2 6.71 -10.26 7.03
N GLY A 3 6.47 -9.71 5.84
CA GLY A 3 6.17 -8.29 5.71
C GLY A 3 4.95 -7.92 6.55
N SER A 4 5.02 -6.82 7.28
CA SER A 4 3.91 -6.41 8.13
C SER A 4 2.77 -5.91 7.26
N LEU A 5 1.72 -6.74 7.13
CA LEU A 5 0.43 -6.39 6.49
C LEU A 5 -0.29 -5.21 7.16
N ARG A 6 0.24 -4.70 8.29
CA ARG A 6 -0.36 -3.59 9.02
C ARG A 6 -0.09 -2.29 8.29
N TYR A 7 -1.13 -1.79 7.62
CA TYR A 7 -1.13 -0.45 7.06
C TYR A 7 -1.26 0.58 8.20
N PRO A 8 -0.39 1.61 8.28
CA PRO A 8 -0.45 2.57 9.38
C PRO A 8 -1.71 3.44 9.31
N LYS A 9 -2.44 3.55 10.43
CA LYS A 9 -3.69 4.34 10.51
C LYS A 9 -3.55 5.79 10.03
N PHE A 10 -2.44 6.44 10.36
CA PHE A 10 -2.23 7.83 9.95
C PHE A 10 -2.17 8.00 8.42
N VAL A 11 -1.72 6.97 7.68
CA VAL A 11 -1.71 7.02 6.20
C VAL A 11 -3.13 6.78 5.66
N GLU A 12 -3.93 5.94 6.32
CA GLU A 12 -5.35 5.77 5.99
C GLU A 12 -6.08 7.09 6.10
N GLU A 13 -5.96 7.75 7.26
CA GLU A 13 -6.60 9.02 7.53
C GLU A 13 -6.11 10.11 6.57
N LEU A 14 -4.83 10.13 6.21
CA LEU A 14 -4.27 11.10 5.27
C LEU A 14 -4.87 10.96 3.86
N VAL A 15 -5.05 9.73 3.39
CA VAL A 15 -5.67 9.43 2.09
C VAL A 15 -7.18 9.66 2.13
N ASP A 16 -7.83 9.32 3.23
CA ASP A 16 -9.29 9.46 3.41
C ASP A 16 -9.72 10.94 3.54
N HIS A 17 -8.83 11.83 4.00
CA HIS A 17 -9.07 13.27 4.03
C HIS A 17 -8.64 14.01 2.75
N CYS A 18 -8.10 13.33 1.74
CA CYS A 18 -7.75 13.98 0.48
C CYS A 18 -9.01 14.48 -0.25
N PRO A 19 -8.96 15.65 -0.90
CA PRO A 19 -10.04 16.14 -1.75
C PRO A 19 -10.35 15.14 -2.88
N THR A 20 -11.63 14.95 -3.20
CA THR A 20 -12.06 14.01 -4.25
C THR A 20 -11.73 14.50 -5.66
N ASP A 21 -11.45 15.79 -5.84
CA ASP A 21 -10.97 16.42 -7.06
C ASP A 21 -9.43 16.33 -7.23
N LEU A 22 -8.70 15.92 -6.18
CA LEU A 22 -7.26 15.73 -6.25
C LEU A 22 -6.93 14.50 -7.10
N HIS A 23 -6.05 14.69 -8.09
CA HIS A 23 -5.66 13.63 -9.01
C HIS A 23 -5.20 12.35 -8.29
N PRO A 24 -5.63 11.14 -8.69
CA PRO A 24 -5.29 9.88 -8.01
C PRO A 24 -3.79 9.67 -7.80
N MET A 25 -2.97 10.02 -8.80
CA MET A 25 -1.51 9.91 -8.68
C MET A 25 -0.90 10.86 -7.65
N ALA A 26 -1.52 12.01 -7.39
CA ALA A 26 -1.07 12.93 -6.35
C ALA A 26 -1.37 12.35 -4.96
N GLN A 27 -2.57 11.80 -4.75
CA GLN A 27 -2.92 11.07 -3.53
C GLN A 27 -1.98 9.86 -3.31
N PHE A 28 -1.63 9.17 -4.39
CA PHE A 28 -0.71 8.03 -4.34
C PHE A 28 0.70 8.43 -3.94
N SER A 29 1.26 9.47 -4.56
CA SER A 29 2.57 10.00 -4.20
C SER A 29 2.62 10.47 -2.74
N LEU A 30 1.54 11.11 -2.28
CA LEU A 30 1.39 11.55 -0.90
C LEU A 30 1.39 10.34 0.07
N ALA A 31 0.61 9.31 -0.21
CA ALA A 31 0.55 8.08 0.60
C ALA A 31 1.91 7.37 0.67
N VAL A 32 2.60 7.26 -0.47
CA VAL A 32 3.95 6.68 -0.56
C VAL A 32 4.95 7.46 0.29
N THR A 33 4.92 8.78 0.20
CA THR A 33 5.80 9.64 1.00
C THR A 33 5.49 9.53 2.49
N ALA A 34 4.21 9.43 2.86
CA ALA A 34 3.81 9.25 4.26
C ALA A 34 4.28 7.91 4.85
N LEU A 35 4.38 6.85 4.05
CA LEU A 35 4.88 5.54 4.49
C LEU A 35 6.36 5.56 4.88
N GLU A 36 7.14 6.49 4.33
CA GLU A 36 8.57 6.68 4.66
C GLU A 36 8.78 6.89 6.16
N HIS A 37 7.89 7.58 6.85
CA HIS A 37 7.96 7.80 8.30
C HIS A 37 8.01 6.48 9.12
N THR A 38 7.50 5.39 8.55
CA THR A 38 7.53 4.07 9.20
C THR A 38 8.72 3.21 8.81
N SER A 39 9.57 3.65 7.88
CA SER A 39 10.73 2.93 7.34
C SER A 39 11.70 2.44 8.43
N PRO A 40 11.86 1.11 8.58
CA PRO A 40 12.95 0.53 9.36
C PRO A 40 14.34 0.97 8.89
N PHE A 41 14.56 1.08 7.57
CA PHE A 41 15.83 1.54 7.02
C PHE A 41 16.18 2.96 7.46
N ALA A 42 15.24 3.92 7.34
CA ALA A 42 15.47 5.31 7.76
C ALA A 42 15.85 5.40 9.25
N LYS A 43 15.15 4.64 10.11
CA LYS A 43 15.44 4.56 11.55
C LYS A 43 16.78 3.91 11.85
N ALA A 44 17.16 2.87 11.11
CA ALA A 44 18.43 2.18 11.29
C ALA A 44 19.60 3.03 10.78
N TYR A 45 19.43 3.70 9.63
CA TYR A 45 20.39 4.62 9.07
C TYR A 45 20.71 5.77 10.02
N ALA A 46 19.69 6.39 10.62
CA ALA A 46 19.86 7.43 11.63
C ALA A 46 20.61 6.97 12.90
N LYS A 47 20.60 5.67 13.20
CA LYS A 47 21.35 5.06 14.32
C LYS A 47 22.79 4.70 13.95
N GLY A 48 23.21 4.89 12.69
CA GLY A 48 24.58 4.63 12.25
C GLY A 48 24.89 3.15 11.98
N ILE A 49 24.01 2.44 11.27
CA ILE A 49 24.28 1.05 10.85
C ILE A 49 25.46 0.94 9.87
N ASN A 50 26.09 -0.25 9.83
CA ASN A 50 27.19 -0.53 8.93
C ASN A 50 26.72 -0.60 7.46
N LYS A 51 27.51 -0.08 6.51
CA LYS A 51 27.23 -0.14 5.07
C LYS A 51 26.93 -1.57 4.58
N LYS A 52 27.54 -2.59 5.18
CA LYS A 52 27.30 -4.00 4.85
C LYS A 52 25.90 -4.50 5.21
N GLU A 53 25.19 -3.81 6.10
CA GLU A 53 23.85 -4.19 6.56
C GLU A 53 22.74 -3.42 5.84
N TYR A 54 23.07 -2.43 5.00
CA TYR A 54 22.05 -1.61 4.34
C TYR A 54 21.08 -2.44 3.52
N TRP A 55 21.59 -3.44 2.80
CA TRP A 55 20.78 -4.27 1.91
C TRP A 55 19.66 -5.00 2.63
N SER A 56 19.86 -5.45 3.88
CA SER A 56 18.87 -6.26 4.59
C SER A 56 17.69 -5.39 5.03
N TYR A 57 17.97 -4.16 5.49
CA TYR A 57 16.96 -3.17 5.82
C TYR A 57 16.25 -2.64 4.57
N THR A 58 16.99 -2.30 3.51
CA THR A 58 16.39 -1.86 2.24
C THR A 58 15.50 -2.95 1.63
N PHE A 59 15.91 -4.21 1.70
CA PHE A 59 15.11 -5.34 1.23
C PHE A 59 13.83 -5.52 2.05
N GLY A 60 13.94 -5.48 3.38
CA GLY A 60 12.79 -5.56 4.28
C GLY A 60 11.78 -4.43 4.02
N ASP A 61 12.27 -3.19 3.91
CA ASP A 61 11.45 -2.01 3.62
C ASP A 61 10.78 -2.09 2.25
N SER A 62 11.50 -2.57 1.23
CA SER A 62 10.95 -2.74 -0.12
C SER A 62 9.84 -3.79 -0.13
N MET A 63 10.01 -4.90 0.59
CA MET A 63 8.99 -5.95 0.70
C MET A 63 7.76 -5.45 1.46
N ASP A 64 7.97 -4.76 2.59
CA ASP A 64 6.90 -4.11 3.35
C ASP A 64 6.14 -3.07 2.52
N PHE A 65 6.86 -2.34 1.67
CA PHE A 65 6.28 -1.34 0.77
C PHE A 65 5.39 -1.99 -0.28
N ILE A 66 5.88 -3.00 -1.00
CA ILE A 66 5.12 -3.72 -2.04
C ILE A 66 3.80 -4.21 -1.47
N VAL A 67 3.81 -4.86 -0.29
CA VAL A 67 2.59 -5.40 0.35
C VAL A 67 1.55 -4.31 0.68
N LYS A 68 1.97 -3.06 0.93
CA LYS A 68 1.08 -1.94 1.31
C LYS A 68 0.53 -1.16 0.11
N LEU A 69 1.14 -1.29 -1.08
CA LEU A 69 0.73 -0.59 -2.29
C LEU A 69 -0.73 -0.88 -2.70
N PRO A 70 -1.19 -2.15 -2.71
CA PRO A 70 -2.57 -2.47 -3.09
C PRO A 70 -3.62 -1.80 -2.23
N ASN A 71 -3.37 -1.71 -0.93
CA ASN A 71 -4.28 -1.08 0.02
C ASN A 71 -4.37 0.43 -0.26
N SER A 72 -3.23 1.09 -0.43
CA SER A 72 -3.19 2.53 -0.77
C SER A 72 -3.94 2.82 -2.07
N ALA A 73 -3.64 2.06 -3.14
CA ALA A 73 -4.26 2.24 -4.45
C ALA A 73 -5.77 1.97 -4.41
N SER A 74 -6.18 0.93 -3.69
CA SER A 74 -7.59 0.60 -3.46
C SER A 74 -8.36 1.74 -2.78
N ARG A 75 -7.78 2.32 -1.72
CA ARG A 75 -8.39 3.46 -1.00
C ARG A 75 -8.55 4.67 -1.89
N ILE A 76 -7.49 5.04 -2.62
CA ILE A 76 -7.52 6.17 -3.56
C ILE A 76 -8.59 5.96 -4.64
N TYR A 77 -8.66 4.74 -5.19
CA TYR A 77 -9.68 4.41 -6.19
C TYR A 77 -11.11 4.56 -5.63
N GLN A 78 -11.36 4.13 -4.39
CA GLN A 78 -12.65 4.34 -3.74
C GLN A 78 -12.93 5.82 -3.47
N ASN A 79 -11.96 6.58 -2.97
CA ASN A 79 -12.15 8.00 -2.65
C ASN A 79 -12.45 8.84 -3.90
N VAL A 80 -11.82 8.55 -5.04
CA VAL A 80 -12.02 9.32 -6.28
C VAL A 80 -13.23 8.84 -7.09
N PHE A 81 -13.43 7.52 -7.21
CA PHE A 81 -14.39 6.98 -8.19
C PHE A 81 -15.65 6.37 -7.57
N LYS A 82 -15.59 5.82 -6.34
CA LYS A 82 -16.69 5.06 -5.74
C LYS A 82 -16.74 5.30 -4.24
N TYR A 83 -17.45 6.34 -3.84
CA TYR A 83 -17.72 6.72 -2.45
C TYR A 83 -18.01 5.51 -1.52
N GLY A 84 -16.96 5.00 -0.85
CA GLY A 84 -17.06 4.63 0.56
C GLY A 84 -17.17 3.16 0.98
N LYS A 85 -16.57 2.17 0.31
CA LYS A 85 -16.32 0.86 0.97
C LYS A 85 -14.97 0.24 0.60
N ILE A 86 -14.10 0.13 1.61
CA ILE A 86 -12.83 -0.59 1.54
C ILE A 86 -13.04 -1.98 2.13
N ALA A 87 -12.75 -3.02 1.36
CA ALA A 87 -12.80 -4.40 1.85
C ALA A 87 -11.56 -4.73 2.69
N PRO A 88 -11.67 -5.59 3.73
CA PRO A 88 -10.51 -6.02 4.50
C PRO A 88 -9.58 -6.89 3.65
N ILE A 89 -8.27 -6.80 3.90
CA ILE A 89 -7.25 -7.63 3.24
C ILE A 89 -7.51 -9.11 3.58
N GLN A 90 -7.64 -9.96 2.56
CA GLN A 90 -7.69 -11.41 2.71
C GLN A 90 -6.28 -11.97 2.65
N LYS A 91 -5.84 -12.66 3.71
CA LYS A 91 -4.46 -13.20 3.82
C LYS A 91 -4.21 -14.45 2.98
N ASP A 92 -5.28 -15.11 2.55
CA ASP A 92 -5.21 -16.39 1.84
C ASP A 92 -5.17 -16.22 0.31
N GLN A 93 -5.14 -14.98 -0.17
CA GLN A 93 -5.24 -14.63 -1.58
C GLN A 93 -3.94 -13.99 -2.08
N ASP A 94 -3.73 -14.05 -3.38
CA ASP A 94 -2.54 -13.51 -4.04
C ASP A 94 -2.55 -11.97 -4.11
N TYR A 95 -1.37 -11.41 -4.39
CA TYR A 95 -1.16 -9.96 -4.44
C TYR A 95 -2.13 -9.26 -5.40
N SER A 96 -2.33 -9.82 -6.59
CA SER A 96 -3.23 -9.30 -7.62
C SER A 96 -4.69 -9.38 -7.24
N PHE A 97 -5.07 -10.19 -6.24
CA PHE A 97 -6.43 -10.24 -5.71
C PHE A 97 -6.70 -9.12 -4.69
N THR A 98 -5.67 -8.60 -4.03
CA THR A 98 -5.81 -7.57 -2.99
C THR A 98 -6.24 -6.21 -3.55
N LEU A 99 -5.80 -5.89 -4.78
CA LEU A 99 -6.20 -4.70 -5.54
C LEU A 99 -7.70 -4.69 -5.92
N PRO A 100 -8.26 -5.74 -6.57
CA PRO A 100 -9.65 -5.78 -6.98
C PRO A 100 -10.63 -6.07 -5.84
N THR A 101 -10.23 -6.74 -4.76
CA THR A 101 -11.15 -7.13 -3.66
C THR A 101 -11.79 -5.95 -2.95
N SER A 102 -11.14 -4.79 -2.96
CA SER A 102 -11.71 -3.54 -2.46
C SER A 102 -12.79 -2.95 -3.37
N SER A 103 -12.99 -3.49 -4.57
CA SER A 103 -13.90 -2.98 -5.59
C SER A 103 -14.92 -4.06 -6.01
N ALA A 104 -16.06 -3.63 -6.55
CA ALA A 104 -17.04 -4.50 -7.18
C ALA A 104 -16.49 -5.36 -8.35
N SER A 105 -15.20 -5.24 -8.69
CA SER A 105 -14.47 -6.02 -9.68
C SER A 105 -13.91 -7.35 -9.12
N ALA A 106 -13.91 -7.54 -7.80
CA ALA A 106 -13.51 -8.78 -7.12
C ALA A 106 -14.32 -10.02 -7.56
N THR A 107 -15.54 -9.80 -8.04
CA THR A 107 -16.46 -10.87 -8.44
C THR A 107 -16.12 -11.39 -9.84
N ASN A 108 -15.38 -10.63 -10.65
CA ASN A 108 -15.02 -11.03 -12.00
C ASN A 108 -13.63 -11.68 -12.02
N LYS A 109 -13.59 -13.00 -12.14
CA LYS A 109 -12.34 -13.78 -12.17
C LYS A 109 -11.43 -13.36 -13.32
N ASP A 110 -11.99 -12.99 -14.47
CA ASP A 110 -11.21 -12.56 -15.64
C ASP A 110 -10.47 -11.24 -15.36
N PHE A 111 -11.04 -10.36 -14.53
CA PHE A 111 -10.37 -9.13 -14.11
C PHE A 111 -9.19 -9.41 -13.16
N VAL A 112 -9.33 -10.40 -12.28
CA VAL A 112 -8.21 -10.82 -11.42
C VAL A 112 -7.07 -11.41 -12.26
N GLU A 113 -7.39 -12.25 -13.25
CA GLU A 113 -6.37 -12.77 -14.17
C GLU A 113 -5.72 -11.67 -15.01
N LEU A 114 -6.47 -10.67 -15.45
CA LEU A 114 -5.92 -9.49 -16.13
C LEU A 114 -4.91 -8.73 -15.25
N MET A 115 -5.16 -8.66 -13.94
CA MET A 115 -4.25 -8.00 -12.98
C MET A 115 -3.03 -8.87 -12.60
N ARG A 116 -3.00 -10.15 -13.01
CA ARG A 116 -1.84 -11.04 -12.83
C ARG A 116 -0.90 -11.06 -14.03
N LEU A 117 -1.43 -10.73 -15.22
CA LEU A 117 -0.71 -10.74 -16.49
C LEU A 117 0.21 -9.52 -16.63
#